data_AF-A0A6P6BQY5-F1
#
_entry.id   AF-A0A6P6BQY5-F1
#
_cell.length_a   1.000
_cell.length_b   1.000
_cell.length_c   1.000
_cell.angle_alpha   90.00
_cell.angle_beta   90.00
_cell.angle_gamma   90.00
#
_symmetry.space_group_name_H-M   'P 1'
#
loop_
_entity.id
_entity.type
_entity.pdbx_description
1 polymer ?
#
loop_
_entity_poly.entity_id
_entity_poly.type
_entity_poly.pdbx_seq_one_letter_code
_entity_poly.pdbx_strand_id
1 'polypeptide(L)'
;MNVPGGTPSLKVLWLSQEPGIQARRMDTLLACLDLSSSREELQAVESRFQALCCLLTYLFVQVDTLCLEDLHAFIAQALCLQGKSLGQLMDLQLEHVEPRAVQLDSLLVRDLSMLVLVNSACGFPWSSSDFMPWNVFDGKLFHEKYLQSDRGYTAEVLVEQDRSRLTRFHDLKSIVCKACVREDRHIVSRQHWRPHHSGRWERQGSGSHRTNSGHSRSGRRQHWRDQGPGSRQCEPGWWRRHSPSSGHPDEKGKQQPISLSP
;
A
#
# COMPACT_ATOMS: atom_id res chain seq x y z
N MET A 1 14.80 -3.11 -19.70
CA MET A 1 15.07 -4.37 -19.00
C MET A 1 16.34 -5.00 -19.56
N ASN A 2 17.46 -4.86 -18.84
CA ASN A 2 18.75 -5.43 -19.24
C ASN A 2 19.10 -6.54 -18.23
N VAL A 3 18.64 -7.77 -18.49
CA VAL A 3 18.98 -8.93 -17.66
C VAL A 3 20.31 -9.49 -18.15
N PRO A 4 21.32 -9.67 -17.29
CA PRO A 4 22.57 -10.34 -17.68
C PRO A 4 22.29 -11.71 -18.30
N GLY A 5 22.71 -11.91 -19.55
CA GLY A 5 22.44 -13.14 -20.32
C GLY A 5 21.12 -13.16 -21.10
N GLY A 6 20.43 -12.03 -21.22
CA GLY A 6 19.17 -11.89 -21.97
C GLY A 6 17.93 -12.22 -21.13
N THR A 7 16.74 -11.98 -21.69
CA THR A 7 15.47 -12.22 -20.98
C THR A 7 15.17 -13.73 -20.92
N PRO A 8 15.17 -14.36 -19.73
CA PRO A 8 14.85 -15.77 -19.61
C PRO A 8 13.38 -16.04 -19.95
N SER A 9 13.10 -17.20 -20.57
CA SER A 9 11.72 -17.61 -20.81
C SER A 9 11.03 -18.02 -19.50
N LEU A 10 9.70 -17.88 -19.43
CA LEU A 10 8.90 -18.38 -18.31
C LEU A 10 9.15 -19.88 -18.05
N LYS A 11 9.35 -20.67 -19.11
CA LYS A 11 9.69 -22.10 -18.98
C LYS A 11 10.97 -22.31 -18.18
N VAL A 12 12.01 -21.51 -18.44
CA VAL A 12 13.28 -21.55 -17.69
C VAL A 12 13.06 -21.12 -16.25
N LEU A 13 12.40 -19.97 -16.04
CA LEU A 13 12.18 -19.44 -14.69
C LEU A 13 11.34 -20.38 -13.82
N TRP A 14 10.28 -20.96 -14.37
CA TRP A 14 9.31 -21.72 -13.58
C TRP A 14 9.68 -23.20 -13.43
N LEU A 15 10.29 -23.81 -14.45
CA LEU A 15 10.47 -25.26 -14.49
C LEU A 15 11.93 -25.72 -14.31
N SER A 16 12.91 -24.83 -14.44
CA SER A 16 14.32 -25.22 -14.27
C SER A 16 14.66 -25.49 -12.79
N GLN A 17 15.51 -26.50 -12.59
CA GLN A 17 16.09 -26.88 -11.29
C GLN A 17 17.63 -26.78 -11.33
N GLU A 18 18.18 -26.07 -12.31
CA GLU A 18 19.62 -25.92 -12.46
C GLU A 18 20.23 -25.16 -11.27
N PRO A 19 21.49 -25.48 -10.89
CA PRO A 19 22.23 -24.69 -9.92
C PRO A 19 22.25 -23.20 -10.33
N GLY A 20 21.94 -22.31 -9.38
CA GLY A 20 21.90 -20.86 -9.63
C GLY A 20 20.59 -20.35 -10.24
N ILE A 21 19.58 -21.20 -10.49
CA ILE A 21 18.29 -20.73 -11.00
C ILE A 21 17.65 -19.68 -10.07
N GLN A 22 17.78 -19.84 -8.75
CA GLN A 22 17.23 -18.89 -7.78
C GLN A 22 17.86 -17.49 -7.89
N ALA A 23 19.19 -17.43 -8.11
CA ALA A 23 19.87 -16.18 -8.34
C ALA A 23 19.37 -15.50 -9.63
N ARG A 24 19.17 -16.28 -10.70
CA ARG A 24 18.60 -15.79 -11.97
C ARG A 24 17.15 -15.31 -11.82
N ARG A 25 16.32 -16.00 -11.03
CA ARG A 25 14.95 -15.56 -10.70
C ARG A 25 14.96 -14.21 -9.97
N MET A 26 15.87 -14.06 -9.01
CA MET A 26 16.04 -12.79 -8.28
C MET A 26 16.51 -11.67 -9.21
N ASP A 27 17.50 -11.94 -10.07
CA ASP A 27 18.01 -10.95 -11.04
C ASP A 27 16.93 -10.51 -12.02
N THR A 28 16.08 -11.44 -12.45
CA THR A 28 14.94 -11.15 -13.31
C THR A 28 13.91 -10.29 -12.59
N LEU A 29 13.61 -10.58 -11.31
CA LEU A 29 12.68 -9.78 -10.51
C LEU A 29 13.19 -8.34 -10.37
N LEU A 30 14.45 -8.16 -9.98
CA LEU A 30 15.01 -6.82 -9.81
C LEU A 30 15.04 -6.06 -11.15
N ALA A 31 15.33 -6.75 -12.26
CA ALA A 31 15.27 -6.13 -13.59
C ALA A 31 13.84 -5.75 -14.03
N CYS A 32 12.81 -6.45 -13.57
CA CYS A 32 11.41 -6.06 -13.79
C CYS A 32 11.03 -4.77 -13.07
N LEU A 33 11.66 -4.51 -11.93
CA LEU A 33 11.44 -3.31 -11.10
C LEU A 33 12.43 -2.18 -11.41
N ASP A 34 13.36 -2.41 -12.34
CA ASP A 34 14.47 -1.51 -12.66
C ASP A 34 15.37 -1.20 -11.45
N LEU A 35 15.62 -2.23 -10.60
CA LEU A 35 16.41 -2.14 -9.37
C LEU A 35 17.63 -3.07 -9.38
N SER A 36 18.13 -3.45 -10.56
CA SER A 36 19.27 -4.36 -10.68
C SER A 36 20.54 -3.82 -10.00
N SER A 37 20.70 -2.49 -9.93
CA SER A 37 21.85 -1.88 -9.29
C SER A 37 21.83 -2.03 -7.77
N SER A 38 20.65 -2.19 -7.17
CA SER A 38 20.41 -2.24 -5.71
C SER A 38 20.45 -3.64 -5.10
N ARG A 39 20.95 -4.64 -5.85
CA ARG A 39 20.92 -6.05 -5.44
C ARG A 39 21.66 -6.29 -4.12
N GLU A 40 22.83 -5.72 -3.95
CA GLU A 40 23.70 -5.96 -2.79
C GLU A 40 23.07 -5.42 -1.50
N GLU A 41 22.53 -4.20 -1.57
CA GLU A 41 21.82 -3.55 -0.47
C GLU A 41 20.60 -4.36 -0.04
N LEU A 42 19.81 -4.83 -1.01
CA LEU A 42 18.61 -5.61 -0.74
C LEU A 42 18.94 -7.01 -0.20
N GLN A 43 20.05 -7.63 -0.62
CA GLN A 43 20.49 -8.93 -0.09
C GLN A 43 21.00 -8.85 1.35
N ALA A 44 21.48 -7.68 1.80
CA ALA A 44 21.92 -7.47 3.18
C ALA A 44 20.76 -7.41 4.19
N VAL A 45 19.51 -7.29 3.73
CA VAL A 45 18.32 -7.22 4.60
C VAL A 45 17.96 -8.61 5.14
N GLU A 46 17.51 -8.69 6.40
CA GLU A 46 16.83 -9.88 6.95
C GLU A 46 15.72 -10.35 5.99
N SER A 47 15.65 -11.66 5.69
CA SER A 47 14.85 -12.17 4.55
C SER A 47 13.40 -11.70 4.58
N ARG A 48 12.79 -11.60 5.76
CA ARG A 48 11.39 -11.18 5.94
C ARG A 48 11.08 -9.75 5.50
N PHE A 49 12.09 -8.89 5.42
CA PHE A 49 11.93 -7.49 5.02
C PHE A 49 12.51 -7.20 3.63
N GLN A 50 13.15 -8.17 2.97
CA GLN A 50 13.72 -7.98 1.63
C GLN A 50 12.69 -7.52 0.60
N ALA A 51 11.54 -8.19 0.55
CA ALA A 51 10.47 -7.85 -0.38
C ALA A 51 9.89 -6.45 -0.10
N LEU A 52 9.71 -6.10 1.18
CA LEU A 52 9.26 -4.76 1.59
C LEU A 52 10.30 -3.70 1.21
N CYS A 53 11.58 -3.89 1.52
CA CYS A 53 12.64 -2.94 1.15
C CYS A 53 12.75 -2.79 -0.36
N CYS A 54 12.64 -3.87 -1.13
CA CYS A 54 12.61 -3.82 -2.59
C CYS A 54 11.45 -2.97 -3.09
N LEU A 55 10.25 -3.19 -2.55
CA LEU A 55 9.06 -2.41 -2.90
C LEU A 55 9.20 -0.94 -2.52
N LEU A 56 9.71 -0.64 -1.32
CA LEU A 56 9.94 0.74 -0.90
C LEU A 56 10.98 1.42 -1.79
N THR A 57 12.10 0.78 -2.11
CA THR A 57 13.07 1.32 -3.07
C THR A 57 12.39 1.61 -4.41
N TYR A 58 11.61 0.67 -4.95
CA TYR A 58 10.87 0.88 -6.20
C TYR A 58 9.95 2.10 -6.13
N LEU A 59 9.15 2.21 -5.06
CA LEU A 59 8.24 3.35 -4.86
C LEU A 59 8.98 4.69 -4.78
N PHE A 60 10.06 4.76 -4.00
CA PHE A 60 10.83 6.00 -3.80
C PHE A 60 11.68 6.37 -5.02
N VAL A 61 11.99 5.41 -5.88
CA VAL A 61 12.63 5.67 -7.17
C VAL A 61 11.60 6.22 -8.17
N GLN A 62 10.40 5.66 -8.22
CA GLN A 62 9.39 5.98 -9.25
C GLN A 62 8.46 7.14 -8.88
N VAL A 63 8.35 7.51 -7.59
CA VAL A 63 7.40 8.52 -7.12
C VAL A 63 8.12 9.69 -6.45
N ASP A 64 8.24 10.80 -7.19
CA ASP A 64 8.96 12.01 -6.77
C ASP A 64 8.38 12.73 -5.54
N THR A 65 7.10 12.49 -5.23
CA THR A 65 6.40 13.20 -4.14
C THR A 65 6.59 12.56 -2.77
N LEU A 66 7.24 11.39 -2.69
CA LEU A 66 7.51 10.70 -1.44
C LEU A 66 8.67 11.36 -0.69
N CYS A 67 8.53 11.46 0.63
CA CYS A 67 9.52 12.09 1.50
C CYS A 67 10.00 11.16 2.61
N LEU A 68 11.00 11.61 3.37
CA LEU A 68 11.60 10.82 4.44
C LEU A 68 10.60 10.40 5.52
N GLU A 69 9.63 11.26 5.83
CA GLU A 69 8.55 10.96 6.78
C GLU A 69 7.64 9.84 6.29
N ASP A 70 7.37 9.77 4.97
CA ASP A 70 6.60 8.68 4.39
C ASP A 70 7.37 7.35 4.54
N LEU A 71 8.69 7.37 4.33
CA LEU A 71 9.55 6.19 4.50
C LEU A 71 9.55 5.71 5.96
N HIS A 72 9.68 6.65 6.89
CA HIS A 72 9.63 6.36 8.32
C HIS A 72 8.30 5.70 8.71
N ALA A 73 7.17 6.23 8.22
CA ALA A 73 5.86 5.67 8.48
C ALA A 73 5.74 4.22 7.99
N PHE A 74 6.16 3.93 6.76
CA PHE A 74 6.13 2.57 6.19
C PHE A 74 6.98 1.57 6.99
N ILE A 75 8.22 1.94 7.33
CA ILE A 75 9.12 1.07 8.09
C ILE A 75 8.59 0.84 9.51
N ALA A 76 8.15 1.89 10.19
CA ALA A 76 7.64 1.79 11.57
C ALA A 76 6.41 0.87 11.65
N GLN A 77 5.47 1.03 10.71
CA GLN A 77 4.32 0.15 10.54
C GLN A 77 4.74 -1.33 10.48
N ALA A 78 5.64 -1.68 9.56
CA ALA A 78 5.99 -3.07 9.31
C ALA A 78 6.69 -3.72 10.53
N LEU A 79 7.48 -2.93 11.26
CA LEU A 79 8.15 -3.39 12.48
C LEU A 79 7.20 -3.55 13.66
N CYS A 80 6.28 -2.60 13.85
CA CYS A 80 5.30 -2.65 14.94
C CYS A 80 4.26 -3.75 14.74
N LEU A 81 3.84 -4.01 13.49
CA LEU A 81 2.81 -4.99 13.16
C LEU A 81 3.15 -6.39 13.72
N GLN A 82 4.42 -6.79 13.68
CA GLN A 82 4.87 -8.11 14.16
C GLN A 82 4.58 -8.38 15.65
N GLY A 83 4.41 -7.34 16.46
CA GLY A 83 4.12 -7.46 17.89
C GLY A 83 2.71 -7.07 18.28
N LYS A 84 1.80 -6.88 17.33
CA LYS A 84 0.42 -6.48 17.59
C LYS A 84 -0.52 -7.66 17.42
N SER A 85 -1.40 -7.87 18.40
CA SER A 85 -2.53 -8.79 18.25
C SER A 85 -3.66 -8.13 17.45
N LEU A 86 -4.57 -8.95 16.91
CA LEU A 86 -5.76 -8.45 16.22
C LEU A 86 -6.59 -7.49 17.10
N GLY A 87 -6.75 -7.81 18.39
CA GLY A 87 -7.46 -6.94 19.34
C GLY A 87 -6.80 -5.56 19.47
N GLN A 88 -5.47 -5.53 19.61
CA GLN A 88 -4.73 -4.27 19.68
C GLN A 88 -4.88 -3.42 18.41
N LEU A 89 -4.89 -4.04 17.23
CA LEU A 89 -5.10 -3.34 15.95
C LEU A 89 -6.54 -2.84 15.81
N MET A 90 -7.52 -3.61 16.27
CA MET A 90 -8.93 -3.22 16.26
C MET A 90 -9.16 -1.99 17.15
N ASP A 91 -8.50 -1.93 18.31
CA ASP A 91 -8.65 -0.87 19.31
C ASP A 91 -7.89 0.42 18.97
N LEU A 92 -7.04 0.43 17.92
CA LEU A 92 -6.37 1.64 17.45
C LEU A 92 -7.38 2.75 17.14
N GLN A 93 -7.19 3.90 17.76
CA GLN A 93 -7.98 5.12 17.55
C GLN A 93 -7.12 6.15 16.81
N LEU A 94 -7.58 6.55 15.63
CA LEU A 94 -6.96 7.63 14.87
C LEU A 94 -7.54 8.97 15.35
N GLU A 95 -6.69 9.97 15.54
CA GLU A 95 -7.12 11.32 15.90
C GLU A 95 -7.99 11.95 14.79
N HIS A 96 -7.56 11.76 13.55
CA HIS A 96 -8.30 12.13 12.34
C HIS A 96 -7.83 11.25 11.17
N VAL A 97 -8.59 11.27 10.07
CA VAL A 97 -8.20 10.61 8.83
C VAL A 97 -7.51 11.63 7.93
N GLU A 98 -6.21 11.45 7.73
CA GLU A 98 -5.37 12.25 6.86
C GLU A 98 -5.42 11.73 5.40
N PRO A 99 -5.85 12.55 4.42
CA PRO A 99 -5.94 12.12 3.02
C PRO A 99 -4.62 11.59 2.44
N ARG A 100 -3.47 12.18 2.81
CA ARG A 100 -2.16 11.72 2.35
C ARG A 100 -1.83 10.31 2.85
N ALA A 101 -2.15 10.00 4.11
CA ALA A 101 -1.97 8.65 4.64
C ALA A 101 -2.81 7.62 3.87
N VAL A 102 -4.07 7.93 3.55
CA VAL A 102 -4.94 7.06 2.74
C VAL A 102 -4.40 6.85 1.32
N GLN A 103 -3.81 7.88 0.72
CA GLN A 103 -3.16 7.77 -0.59
C GLN A 103 -1.93 6.86 -0.54
N LEU A 104 -1.10 6.99 0.49
CA LEU A 104 0.09 6.17 0.70
C LEU A 104 -0.27 4.71 1.02
N ASP A 105 -1.31 4.46 1.82
CA ASP A 105 -1.88 3.14 2.05
C ASP A 105 -2.26 2.48 0.72
N SER A 106 -3.04 3.20 -0.08
CA SER A 106 -3.54 2.71 -1.36
C SER A 106 -2.41 2.44 -2.34
N LEU A 107 -1.39 3.30 -2.35
CA LEU A 107 -0.18 3.14 -3.14
C LEU A 107 0.53 1.84 -2.76
N LEU A 108 0.84 1.64 -1.48
CA LEU A 108 1.58 0.46 -1.04
C LEU A 108 0.79 -0.84 -1.30
N VAL A 109 -0.51 -0.89 -0.99
CA VAL A 109 -1.31 -2.11 -1.20
C VAL A 109 -1.43 -2.46 -2.69
N ARG A 110 -1.58 -1.45 -3.55
CA ARG A 110 -1.56 -1.63 -5.01
C ARG A 110 -0.22 -2.20 -5.47
N ASP A 111 0.88 -1.62 -5.02
CA ASP A 111 2.21 -2.04 -5.47
C ASP A 111 2.70 -3.36 -4.82
N LEU A 112 2.17 -3.73 -3.65
CA LEU A 112 2.28 -5.10 -3.12
C LEU A 112 1.63 -6.09 -4.08
N SER A 113 0.45 -5.78 -4.62
CA SER A 113 -0.22 -6.64 -5.61
C SER A 113 0.58 -6.78 -6.90
N MET A 114 1.22 -5.70 -7.36
CA MET A 114 2.17 -5.74 -8.47
C MET A 114 3.38 -6.62 -8.14
N LEU A 115 3.94 -6.52 -6.93
CA LEU A 115 5.04 -7.36 -6.50
C LEU A 115 4.68 -8.86 -6.48
N VAL A 116 3.44 -9.22 -6.09
CA VAL A 116 2.94 -10.61 -6.22
C VAL A 116 3.00 -11.09 -7.67
N LEU A 117 2.55 -10.26 -8.61
CA LEU A 117 2.57 -10.58 -10.03
C LEU A 117 4.01 -10.77 -10.54
N VAL A 118 4.91 -9.84 -10.22
CA VAL A 118 6.31 -9.91 -10.63
C VAL A 118 7.01 -11.12 -10.02
N ASN A 119 6.83 -11.39 -8.72
CA ASN A 119 7.40 -12.57 -8.06
C ASN A 119 6.94 -13.87 -8.74
N SER A 120 5.65 -13.96 -9.08
CA SER A 120 5.09 -15.12 -9.79
C SER A 120 5.68 -15.27 -11.19
N ALA A 121 5.73 -14.17 -11.96
CA ALA A 121 6.33 -14.16 -13.30
C ALA A 121 7.81 -14.57 -13.26
N CYS A 122 8.54 -14.20 -12.20
CA CYS A 122 9.94 -14.53 -12.00
C CYS A 122 10.19 -15.92 -11.41
N GLY A 123 9.17 -16.77 -11.25
CA GLY A 123 9.33 -18.13 -10.74
C GLY A 123 9.52 -18.22 -9.22
N PHE A 124 8.95 -17.27 -8.48
CA PHE A 124 8.91 -17.22 -7.01
C PHE A 124 10.30 -17.15 -6.33
N PRO A 125 11.12 -16.12 -6.63
CA PRO A 125 12.37 -15.89 -5.91
C PRO A 125 12.19 -15.61 -4.40
N TRP A 126 11.02 -15.13 -3.97
CA TRP A 126 10.63 -14.99 -2.56
C TRP A 126 9.41 -15.83 -2.21
N SER A 127 9.31 -16.18 -0.92
CA SER A 127 8.09 -16.75 -0.36
C SER A 127 6.99 -15.70 -0.39
N SER A 128 5.84 -16.05 -0.96
CA SER A 128 4.71 -15.12 -1.04
C SER A 128 4.26 -14.65 0.35
N SER A 129 4.36 -15.51 1.37
CA SER A 129 4.02 -15.17 2.76
C SER A 129 4.69 -13.90 3.27
N ASP A 130 5.88 -13.58 2.76
CA ASP A 130 6.74 -12.52 3.29
C ASP A 130 6.25 -11.12 2.89
N PHE A 131 5.32 -11.02 1.94
CA PHE A 131 4.82 -9.74 1.42
C PHE A 131 3.35 -9.78 1.02
N MET A 132 2.59 -10.79 1.45
CA MET A 132 1.14 -10.72 1.31
C MET A 132 0.59 -9.53 2.12
N PRO A 133 -0.32 -8.71 1.57
CA PRO A 133 -0.80 -7.50 2.23
C PRO A 133 -1.30 -7.72 3.67
N TRP A 134 -2.00 -8.83 3.94
CA TRP A 134 -2.51 -9.16 5.27
C TRP A 134 -1.42 -9.54 6.30
N ASN A 135 -0.20 -9.86 5.85
CA ASN A 135 0.93 -10.21 6.72
C ASN A 135 1.85 -9.00 7.00
N VAL A 136 1.90 -8.03 6.09
CA VAL A 136 2.88 -6.94 6.14
C VAL A 136 2.27 -5.56 6.33
N PHE A 137 0.94 -5.47 6.27
CA PHE A 137 0.27 -4.18 6.30
C PHE A 137 -1.08 -4.17 7.04
N ASP A 138 -1.19 -3.28 8.03
CA ASP A 138 -2.43 -2.79 8.61
C ASP A 138 -2.58 -1.28 8.36
N GLY A 139 -3.68 -0.86 7.74
CA GLY A 139 -3.90 0.55 7.36
C GLY A 139 -4.08 1.49 8.55
N LYS A 140 -4.70 1.05 9.65
CA LYS A 140 -4.84 1.91 10.84
C LYS A 140 -3.49 2.12 11.51
N LEU A 141 -2.70 1.06 11.66
CA LEU A 141 -1.37 1.14 12.23
C LEU A 141 -0.47 2.04 11.39
N PHE A 142 -0.47 1.89 10.06
CA PHE A 142 0.26 2.81 9.19
C PHE A 142 -0.20 4.24 9.38
N HIS A 143 -1.51 4.49 9.39
CA HIS A 143 -2.06 5.83 9.53
C HIS A 143 -1.62 6.50 10.84
N GLU A 144 -1.63 5.75 11.95
CA GLU A 144 -1.08 6.23 13.23
C GLU A 144 0.41 6.60 13.11
N LYS A 145 1.24 5.71 12.53
CA LYS A 145 2.68 5.97 12.37
C LYS A 145 2.94 7.13 11.41
N TYR A 146 2.11 7.29 10.39
CA TYR A 146 2.16 8.43 9.47
C TYR A 146 1.91 9.73 10.22
N LEU A 147 0.84 9.84 11.01
CA LEU A 147 0.53 11.06 11.78
C LEU A 147 1.66 11.41 12.75
N GLN A 148 2.28 10.42 13.39
CA GLN A 148 3.43 10.62 14.26
C GLN A 148 4.64 11.14 13.47
N SER A 149 4.96 10.51 12.33
CA SER A 149 6.11 10.92 11.52
C SER A 149 5.91 12.30 10.90
N ASP A 150 4.71 12.64 10.45
CA ASP A 150 4.36 13.95 9.88
C ASP A 150 4.48 15.08 10.92
N ARG A 151 4.24 14.77 12.20
CA ARG A 151 4.48 15.68 13.34
C ARG A 151 5.95 15.77 13.77
N GLY A 152 6.86 15.02 13.13
CA GLY A 152 8.29 15.03 13.45
C GLY A 152 8.66 14.22 14.69
N TYR A 153 7.87 13.19 15.03
CA TYR A 153 8.22 12.27 16.12
C TYR A 153 9.51 11.51 15.78
N THR A 154 10.32 11.22 16.79
CA THR A 154 11.59 10.52 16.59
C THR A 154 11.37 9.04 16.28
N ALA A 155 12.37 8.39 15.68
CA ALA A 155 12.31 6.97 15.34
C ALA A 155 12.00 6.09 16.56
N GLU A 156 12.53 6.46 17.74
CA GLU A 156 12.27 5.79 19.01
C GLU A 156 10.78 5.76 19.35
N VAL A 157 10.06 6.87 19.12
CA VAL A 157 8.62 6.93 19.39
C VAL A 157 7.84 6.15 18.34
N LEU A 158 8.21 6.27 17.06
CA LEU A 158 7.55 5.55 15.97
C LEU A 158 7.55 4.02 16.17
N VAL A 159 8.64 3.48 16.72
CA VAL A 159 8.79 2.04 17.00
C VAL A 159 8.43 1.65 18.44
N GLU A 160 7.68 2.50 19.13
CA GLU A 160 7.12 2.21 20.47
C GLU A 160 8.17 2.01 21.56
N GLN A 161 9.30 2.72 21.45
CA GLN A 161 10.46 2.66 22.35
C GLN A 161 11.11 1.27 22.45
N ASP A 162 10.81 0.36 21.52
CA ASP A 162 11.43 -0.95 21.44
C ASP A 162 12.83 -0.83 20.81
N ARG A 163 13.87 -1.13 21.59
CA ARG A 163 15.27 -1.03 21.15
C ARG A 163 15.62 -1.97 19.99
N SER A 164 15.04 -3.17 19.94
CA SER A 164 15.28 -4.12 18.85
C SER A 164 14.68 -3.61 17.55
N ARG A 165 13.46 -3.08 17.60
CA ARG A 165 12.81 -2.46 16.44
C ARG A 165 13.53 -1.18 16.02
N LEU A 166 14.06 -0.38 16.95
CA LEU A 166 14.82 0.82 16.62
C LEU A 166 16.08 0.50 15.81
N THR A 167 16.86 -0.50 16.21
CA THR A 167 18.03 -0.93 15.44
C THR A 167 17.61 -1.35 14.02
N ARG A 168 16.59 -2.22 13.91
CA ARG A 168 16.06 -2.64 12.60
C ARG A 168 15.54 -1.47 11.78
N PHE A 169 14.88 -0.49 12.38
CA PHE A 169 14.38 0.71 11.70
C PHE A 169 15.52 1.47 11.03
N HIS A 170 16.63 1.69 11.74
CA HIS A 170 17.80 2.35 11.18
C HIS A 170 18.45 1.54 10.06
N ASP A 171 18.52 0.21 10.20
CA ASP A 171 19.07 -0.67 9.19
C ASP A 171 18.24 -0.64 7.91
N LEU A 172 16.92 -0.86 8.01
CA LEU A 172 16.00 -0.85 6.87
C LEU A 172 15.99 0.52 6.18
N LYS A 173 15.97 1.62 6.95
CA LYS A 173 16.06 2.97 6.40
C LYS A 173 17.36 3.19 5.63
N SER A 174 18.49 2.78 6.21
CA SER A 174 19.82 2.91 5.61
C SER A 174 19.90 2.15 4.29
N ILE A 175 19.35 0.93 4.23
CA ILE A 175 19.29 0.12 3.02
C ILE A 175 18.47 0.82 1.92
N VAL A 176 17.24 1.23 2.23
CA VAL A 176 16.35 1.87 1.23
C VAL A 176 16.96 3.18 0.72
N CYS A 177 17.50 4.01 1.61
CA CYS A 177 18.15 5.25 1.21
C CYS A 177 19.39 5.00 0.32
N LYS A 178 20.25 4.03 0.67
CA LYS A 178 21.42 3.69 -0.15
C LYS A 178 21.03 3.17 -1.53
N ALA A 179 20.03 2.29 -1.58
CA ALA A 179 19.49 1.75 -2.82
C ALA A 179 18.93 2.88 -3.71
N CYS A 180 18.16 3.80 -3.15
CA CYS A 180 17.66 4.96 -3.90
C CYS A 180 18.79 5.84 -4.44
N VAL A 181 19.85 6.09 -3.65
CA VAL A 181 21.01 6.87 -4.12
C VAL A 181 21.72 6.19 -5.30
N ARG A 182 21.77 4.85 -5.35
CA ARG A 182 22.33 4.13 -6.51
C ARG A 182 21.51 4.32 -7.79
N GLU A 183 20.22 4.60 -7.65
CA GLU A 183 19.32 4.94 -8.75
C GLU A 183 19.20 6.46 -8.99
N ASP A 184 20.14 7.28 -8.48
CA ASP A 184 20.16 8.76 -8.58
C ASP A 184 18.96 9.45 -7.88
N ARG A 185 18.46 8.84 -6.80
CA ARG A 185 17.29 9.31 -6.04
C ARG A 185 17.62 9.63 -4.59
N HIS A 186 17.52 10.91 -4.25
CA HIS A 186 17.70 11.40 -2.88
C HIS A 186 16.35 11.57 -2.17
N ILE A 187 16.13 10.79 -1.11
CA ILE A 187 14.94 10.93 -0.27
C ILE A 187 15.16 12.12 0.67
N VAL A 188 14.39 13.18 0.45
CA VAL A 188 14.45 14.39 1.27
C VAL A 188 13.31 14.43 2.28
N SER A 189 13.56 15.00 3.45
CA SER A 189 12.50 15.37 4.39
C SER A 189 11.62 16.43 3.75
N ARG A 190 10.32 16.41 4.06
CA ARG A 190 9.43 17.50 3.69
C ARG A 190 9.97 18.77 4.35
N GLN A 191 10.53 19.67 3.54
CA GLN A 191 10.70 21.05 3.98
C GLN A 191 9.32 21.52 4.43
N HIS A 192 9.23 22.04 5.65
CA HIS A 192 8.00 22.53 6.27
C HIS A 192 7.50 23.79 5.52
N TRP A 193 7.20 23.68 4.23
CA TRP A 193 6.46 24.67 3.47
C TRP A 193 5.02 24.59 3.93
N ARG A 194 4.75 25.09 5.14
CA ARG A 194 3.41 25.56 5.46
C ARG A 194 3.20 26.80 4.59
N PRO A 195 2.27 26.78 3.63
CA PRO A 195 1.83 28.04 3.06
C PRO A 195 1.27 28.83 4.23
N HIS A 196 1.88 29.96 4.57
CA HIS A 196 1.21 30.97 5.35
C HIS A 196 -0.03 31.37 4.56
N HIS A 197 -1.19 30.81 4.91
CA HIS A 197 -2.47 31.37 4.53
C HIS A 197 -2.70 32.67 5.33
N SER A 198 -1.82 33.66 5.14
CA SER A 198 -2.11 35.06 5.44
C SER A 198 -2.83 35.63 4.23
N GLY A 199 -4.14 35.38 4.16
CA GLY A 199 -4.99 35.82 3.05
C GLY A 199 -6.40 36.04 3.52
N ARG A 200 -6.57 36.98 4.45
CA ARG A 200 -7.84 37.58 4.85
C ARG A 200 -8.54 38.15 3.60
N TRP A 201 -9.48 37.41 3.03
CA TRP A 201 -10.45 37.97 2.08
C TRP A 201 -11.68 38.43 2.86
N GLU A 202 -11.51 39.53 3.60
CA GLU A 202 -12.64 40.42 3.88
C GLU A 202 -12.93 41.18 2.58
N ARG A 203 -14.04 40.85 1.93
CA ARG A 203 -14.66 41.76 0.98
C ARG A 203 -16.13 41.92 1.32
N GLN A 204 -16.41 42.89 2.18
CA GLN A 204 -17.67 43.62 2.13
C GLN A 204 -17.79 44.26 0.74
N GLY A 205 -18.96 44.16 0.13
CA GLY A 205 -19.22 44.72 -1.18
C GLY A 205 -20.60 44.36 -1.70
N SER A 206 -21.63 44.97 -1.11
CA SER A 206 -22.98 45.09 -1.65
C SER A 206 -22.98 45.69 -3.06
N GLY A 207 -23.88 45.26 -3.95
CA GLY A 207 -24.32 46.12 -5.08
C GLY A 207 -24.68 45.47 -6.41
N SER A 208 -26.00 45.38 -6.64
CA SER A 208 -26.74 45.58 -7.90
C SER A 208 -26.52 44.71 -9.15
N HIS A 209 -27.57 43.95 -9.44
CA HIS A 209 -28.28 43.74 -10.73
C HIS A 209 -27.68 44.39 -12.00
N ARG A 210 -27.57 43.58 -13.08
CA ARG A 210 -27.89 44.00 -14.45
C ARG A 210 -28.22 42.80 -15.33
N THR A 211 -29.45 42.78 -15.81
CA THR A 211 -29.97 41.98 -16.91
C THR A 211 -29.44 42.54 -18.24
N ASN A 212 -29.11 41.69 -19.22
CA ASN A 212 -29.66 41.82 -20.57
C ASN A 212 -29.36 40.61 -21.46
N SER A 213 -30.37 40.24 -22.25
CA SER A 213 -30.34 39.23 -23.32
C SER A 213 -29.89 39.82 -24.65
N GLY A 214 -29.31 38.99 -25.53
CA GLY A 214 -29.12 39.32 -26.94
C GLY A 214 -28.63 38.12 -27.77
N HIS A 215 -29.54 37.50 -28.52
CA HIS A 215 -29.27 36.46 -29.53
C HIS A 215 -28.71 37.07 -30.84
N SER A 216 -27.75 36.40 -31.50
CA SER A 216 -27.93 35.77 -32.84
C SER A 216 -26.63 35.35 -33.54
N ARG A 217 -26.62 34.06 -33.97
CA ARG A 217 -26.10 33.45 -35.24
C ARG A 217 -24.60 33.60 -35.61
N SER A 218 -23.90 32.65 -36.23
CA SER A 218 -24.03 31.23 -36.58
C SER A 218 -22.80 30.91 -37.46
N GLY A 219 -22.09 29.78 -37.29
CA GLY A 219 -21.20 29.29 -38.36
C GLY A 219 -20.05 28.34 -37.96
N ARG A 220 -20.27 27.03 -38.21
CA ARG A 220 -19.31 25.91 -38.44
C ARG A 220 -18.58 25.23 -37.26
N ARG A 221 -19.16 24.05 -36.89
CA ARG A 221 -18.60 22.65 -36.87
C ARG A 221 -17.14 22.47 -36.37
N GLN A 222 -16.80 21.59 -35.42
CA GLN A 222 -17.09 20.12 -35.27
C GLN A 222 -16.92 19.68 -33.78
N HIS A 223 -17.96 19.20 -33.07
CA HIS A 223 -18.24 17.80 -32.61
C HIS A 223 -17.04 16.81 -32.71
N TRP A 224 -16.53 16.15 -31.66
CA TRP A 224 -17.19 15.13 -30.82
C TRP A 224 -16.52 14.89 -29.44
N ARG A 225 -16.91 15.62 -28.39
CA ARG A 225 -16.94 15.06 -27.02
C ARG A 225 -18.34 15.23 -26.48
N ASP A 226 -18.72 14.33 -25.58
CA ASP A 226 -19.99 14.23 -24.86
C ASP A 226 -21.02 13.28 -25.50
N GLN A 227 -20.93 12.01 -25.10
CA GLN A 227 -22.09 11.14 -24.99
C GLN A 227 -22.20 10.58 -23.56
N GLY A 228 -23.24 11.05 -22.90
CA GLY A 228 -23.89 10.56 -21.69
C GLY A 228 -24.98 11.59 -21.32
N PRO A 229 -26.18 11.23 -20.82
CA PRO A 229 -26.57 9.96 -20.21
C PRO A 229 -27.89 9.35 -20.77
N GLY A 230 -27.93 8.03 -20.91
CA GLY A 230 -29.15 7.28 -21.18
C GLY A 230 -29.78 6.78 -19.89
N SER A 231 -30.96 7.31 -19.57
CA SER A 231 -31.84 6.90 -18.49
C SER A 231 -32.18 5.41 -18.50
N ARG A 232 -31.79 4.68 -17.45
CA ARG A 232 -32.50 3.49 -16.98
C ARG A 232 -32.71 3.65 -15.48
N GLN A 233 -33.97 3.71 -15.09
CA GLN A 233 -34.39 3.63 -13.70
C GLN A 233 -34.07 2.22 -13.19
N CYS A 234 -33.26 2.12 -12.15
CA CYS A 234 -33.15 0.92 -11.34
C CYS A 234 -33.45 1.34 -9.90
N GLU A 235 -34.53 0.79 -9.34
CA GLU A 235 -34.95 1.03 -7.96
C GLU A 235 -33.91 0.51 -6.94
N PRO A 236 -33.82 1.10 -5.73
CA PRO A 236 -32.90 0.64 -4.71
C PRO A 236 -33.39 -0.67 -4.06
N GLY A 237 -32.69 -1.78 -4.32
CA GLY A 237 -32.85 -3.03 -3.57
C GLY A 237 -32.25 -2.89 -2.17
N TRP A 238 -33.08 -3.13 -1.15
CA TRP A 238 -32.73 -3.07 0.26
C TRP A 238 -31.86 -4.27 0.63
N TRP A 239 -30.60 -4.06 1.03
CA TRP A 239 -29.76 -5.10 1.59
C TRP A 239 -30.24 -5.45 3.02
N ARG A 240 -31.14 -6.43 3.11
CA ARG A 240 -31.56 -7.01 4.38
C ARG A 240 -30.43 -7.86 4.95
N ARG A 241 -29.90 -7.39 6.08
CA ARG A 241 -28.97 -8.07 6.98
C ARG A 241 -29.60 -9.40 7.44
N HIS A 242 -29.00 -10.53 7.14
CA HIS A 242 -29.37 -11.81 7.74
C HIS A 242 -28.68 -11.95 9.10
N SER A 243 -29.46 -11.81 10.17
CA SER A 243 -29.12 -12.30 11.51
C SER A 243 -29.80 -13.66 11.70
N PRO A 244 -29.11 -14.69 12.24
CA PRO A 244 -29.76 -15.95 12.57
C PRO A 244 -30.43 -15.81 13.95
N SER A 245 -31.77 -15.86 13.97
CA SER A 245 -32.54 -15.98 15.21
C SER A 245 -33.04 -17.40 15.38
N SER A 246 -32.76 -17.92 16.57
CA SER A 246 -33.30 -19.10 17.22
C SER A 246 -34.80 -19.31 17.05
N GLY A 247 -35.21 -20.58 16.90
CA GLY A 247 -36.60 -21.02 17.05
C GLY A 247 -36.78 -22.50 16.70
N HIS A 248 -36.75 -23.36 17.73
CA HIS A 248 -37.28 -24.73 17.69
C HIS A 248 -38.81 -24.71 17.47
N PRO A 249 -39.38 -25.80 16.95
CA PRO A 249 -40.18 -26.64 17.86
C PRO A 249 -39.96 -28.15 17.68
N ASP A 250 -40.25 -28.85 18.79
CA ASP A 250 -40.31 -30.30 19.00
C ASP A 250 -41.28 -31.03 18.05
N GLU A 251 -40.94 -32.27 17.67
CA GLU A 251 -41.78 -33.42 18.04
C GLU A 251 -41.07 -34.78 17.90
N LYS A 252 -40.90 -35.42 19.07
CA LYS A 252 -41.12 -36.84 19.41
C LYS A 252 -40.64 -37.96 18.47
N GLY A 253 -39.68 -38.72 19.00
CA GLY A 253 -39.96 -40.11 19.40
C GLY A 253 -39.29 -41.24 18.61
N LYS A 254 -38.16 -41.74 19.14
CA LYS A 254 -37.99 -43.15 19.60
C LYS A 254 -36.55 -43.40 20.02
N GLN A 255 -36.38 -43.69 21.31
CA GLN A 255 -35.17 -44.20 21.93
C GLN A 255 -35.16 -45.72 21.94
N GLN A 256 -33.92 -46.26 21.96
CA GLN A 256 -33.43 -47.52 22.58
C GLN A 256 -32.74 -48.49 21.61
N PRO A 257 -31.79 -49.33 22.07
CA PRO A 257 -30.68 -48.99 22.98
C PRO A 257 -29.34 -49.62 22.54
N ILE A 258 -28.29 -49.20 23.25
CA ILE A 258 -26.92 -49.71 23.22
C ILE A 258 -26.88 -51.17 23.72
N SER A 259 -26.15 -52.04 23.03
CA SER A 259 -25.72 -53.35 23.53
C SER A 259 -24.20 -53.38 23.70
N LEU A 260 -23.77 -53.66 24.93
CA LEU A 260 -22.40 -53.95 25.35
C LEU A 260 -22.04 -55.43 25.08
N SER A 261 -20.71 -55.65 25.01
CA SER A 261 -19.96 -56.89 25.35
C SER A 261 -19.59 -57.84 24.21
N PRO A 262 -18.55 -58.68 24.39
CA PRO A 262 -17.62 -58.81 25.54
C PRO A 262 -16.20 -58.27 25.29
#